data_AF-A0A936MMV8-F1
#
_entry.id   AF-A0A936MMV8-F1
#
_cell.length_a   1.000
_cell.length_b   1.000
_cell.length_c   1.000
_cell.angle_alpha   90.00
_cell.angle_beta   90.00
_cell.angle_gamma   90.00
#
_symmetry.space_group_name_H-M   'P 1'
#
loop_
_entity.id
_entity.type
_entity.pdbx_description
1 polymer ?
#
loop_
_entity_poly.entity_id
_entity_poly.type
_entity_poly.pdbx_seq_one_letter_code
_entity_poly.pdbx_strand_id
1 'polypeptide(L)'
;MNCAGQACAPGEICCFHNQDASQDHCGAEGSCGPPEYLAITCNGPDDCPGEICCGTFNGQDYTEVSCRPTCQNQGNIILCDGDPNVCPPNDDCLPSQVLGGYLVCR
;
A
#
# COMPACT_ATOMS: atom_id res chain seq x y z
N MET A 1 -1.81 4.97 -9.06
CA MET A 1 -2.29 5.13 -7.67
C MET A 1 -3.82 5.07 -7.59
N ASN A 2 -4.35 4.08 -6.89
CA ASN A 2 -5.75 3.92 -6.52
C ASN A 2 -5.94 4.07 -5.00
N CYS A 3 -7.04 4.66 -4.56
CA CYS A 3 -7.45 4.82 -3.17
C CYS A 3 -8.89 4.35 -3.01
N ALA A 4 -9.09 3.18 -2.40
CA ALA A 4 -10.41 2.58 -2.16
C ALA A 4 -11.31 2.47 -3.42
N GLY A 5 -10.72 2.21 -4.58
CA GLY A 5 -11.42 2.11 -5.87
C GLY A 5 -11.42 3.41 -6.69
N GLN A 6 -10.92 4.52 -6.15
CA GLN A 6 -10.80 5.79 -6.88
C GLN A 6 -9.34 6.06 -7.29
N ALA A 7 -9.13 6.44 -8.56
CA ALA A 7 -7.79 6.87 -9.00
C ALA A 7 -7.44 8.24 -8.42
N CYS A 8 -6.26 8.37 -7.80
CA CYS A 8 -5.75 9.65 -7.35
C CYS A 8 -5.11 10.44 -8.50
N ALA A 9 -5.06 11.77 -8.38
CA ALA A 9 -4.39 12.60 -9.37
C ALA A 9 -2.86 12.34 -9.37
N PRO A 10 -2.14 12.65 -10.46
CA PRO A 10 -0.70 12.51 -10.50
C PRO A 10 -0.01 13.28 -9.36
N GLY A 11 0.79 12.57 -8.55
CA GLY A 11 1.49 13.12 -7.38
C GLY A 11 0.68 13.11 -6.08
N GLU A 12 -0.58 12.68 -6.11
CA GLU A 12 -1.36 12.40 -4.90
C GLU A 12 -1.13 10.97 -4.42
N ILE A 13 -1.32 10.78 -3.11
CA ILE A 13 -1.25 9.51 -2.39
C ILE A 13 -2.62 9.18 -1.83
N CYS A 14 -2.86 7.90 -1.50
CA CYS A 14 -4.06 7.51 -0.78
C CYS A 14 -3.89 7.75 0.72
N CYS A 15 -4.79 8.52 1.31
CA CYS A 15 -4.95 8.64 2.75
C CYS A 15 -6.00 7.63 3.20
N PHE A 16 -5.53 6.44 3.60
CA PHE A 16 -6.38 5.33 4.01
C PHE A 16 -6.77 5.48 5.49
N HIS A 17 -8.06 5.57 5.78
CA HIS A 17 -8.59 5.68 7.13
C HIS A 17 -8.70 4.28 7.77
N ASN A 18 -8.03 4.09 8.91
CA ASN A 18 -7.86 2.78 9.52
C ASN A 18 -9.14 2.08 10.02
N GLN A 19 -10.26 2.81 10.15
CA GLN A 19 -11.52 2.30 10.71
C GLN A 19 -12.73 2.47 9.78
N ASP A 20 -12.62 3.27 8.73
CA ASP A 20 -13.77 3.70 7.94
C ASP A 20 -13.34 4.06 6.52
N ALA A 21 -13.44 3.08 5.61
CA ALA A 21 -13.07 3.24 4.21
C ALA A 21 -13.88 4.33 3.47
N SER A 22 -15.00 4.82 4.04
CA SER A 22 -15.73 5.94 3.43
C SER A 22 -15.03 7.30 3.61
N GLN A 23 -14.03 7.37 4.50
CA GLN A 23 -13.20 8.54 4.73
C GLN A 23 -11.88 8.50 3.93
N ASP A 24 -11.61 7.41 3.23
CA ASP A 24 -10.46 7.29 2.34
C ASP A 24 -10.51 8.40 1.29
N HIS A 25 -9.39 9.09 1.11
CA HIS A 25 -9.30 10.20 0.16
C HIS A 25 -7.91 10.32 -0.44
N CYS A 26 -7.82 10.91 -1.61
CA CYS A 26 -6.55 11.29 -2.20
C CYS A 26 -6.07 12.60 -1.58
N GLY A 27 -4.78 12.66 -1.26
CA GLY A 27 -4.15 13.83 -0.67
C GLY A 27 -2.71 14.02 -1.15
N ALA A 28 -2.13 15.17 -0.87
CA ALA A 28 -0.70 15.36 -1.10
C ALA A 28 0.12 14.54 -0.10
N GLU A 29 1.36 14.21 -0.45
CA GLU A 29 2.26 13.54 0.48
C GLU A 29 2.43 14.37 1.78
N GLY A 30 2.24 13.72 2.93
CA GLY A 30 2.25 14.37 4.24
C GLY A 30 0.96 15.09 4.63
N SER A 31 -0.09 15.12 3.81
CA SER A 31 -1.35 15.80 4.13
C SER A 31 -2.41 14.93 4.80
N CYS A 32 -2.18 13.62 4.93
CA CYS A 32 -3.22 12.69 5.41
C CYS A 32 -3.66 12.90 6.86
N GLY A 33 -2.88 13.60 7.69
CA GLY A 33 -3.26 13.87 9.08
C GLY A 33 -3.22 12.62 9.96
N PRO A 34 -2.03 12.16 10.41
CA PRO A 34 -1.94 11.09 11.39
C PRO A 34 -2.61 11.50 12.72
N PRO A 35 -3.15 10.55 13.51
CA PRO A 35 -2.93 9.10 13.42
C PRO A 35 -4.07 8.32 12.74
N GLU A 36 -5.17 8.96 12.36
CA GLU A 36 -6.34 8.25 11.81
C GLU A 36 -6.11 7.71 10.39
N TYR A 37 -5.21 8.34 9.65
CA TYR A 37 -4.90 8.00 8.26
C TYR A 37 -3.50 7.43 8.09
N LEU A 38 -3.42 6.37 7.30
CA LEU A 38 -2.20 5.80 6.76
C LEU A 38 -1.93 6.40 5.38
N ALA A 39 -0.73 6.93 5.20
CA ALA A 39 -0.25 7.35 3.89
C ALA A 39 0.18 6.13 3.06
N ILE A 40 -0.48 5.93 1.91
CA ILE A 40 -0.17 4.87 0.95
C ILE A 40 0.31 5.51 -0.36
N THR A 41 1.60 5.37 -0.65
CA THR A 41 2.24 6.03 -1.80
C THR A 41 2.40 5.12 -3.02
N CYS A 42 2.09 3.83 -2.90
CA CYS A 42 2.04 2.89 -4.02
C CYS A 42 1.01 1.76 -3.81
N ASN A 43 0.56 1.12 -4.90
CA ASN A 43 -0.26 -0.11 -4.86
C ASN A 43 0.49 -1.36 -5.33
N GLY A 44 1.59 -1.17 -6.07
CA GLY A 44 2.29 -2.23 -6.76
C GLY A 44 3.48 -1.70 -7.55
N PRO A 45 4.09 -2.52 -8.42
CA PRO A 45 5.31 -2.18 -9.15
C PRO A 45 5.12 -1.01 -10.13
N ASP A 46 3.92 -0.86 -10.71
CA ASP A 46 3.60 0.19 -11.67
C ASP A 46 3.64 1.59 -11.05
N ASP A 47 3.35 1.68 -9.74
CA ASP A 47 3.46 2.93 -8.97
C ASP A 47 4.91 3.19 -8.48
N CYS A 48 5.82 2.23 -8.61
CA CYS A 48 7.21 2.30 -8.13
C CYS A 48 8.23 1.95 -9.23
N PRO A 49 8.44 2.80 -10.26
CA PRO A 49 9.35 2.48 -11.35
C PRO A 49 10.80 2.24 -10.86
N GLY A 50 11.25 0.99 -10.92
CA GLY A 50 12.58 0.58 -10.46
C GLY A 50 12.68 0.27 -8.96
N GLU A 51 11.57 0.30 -8.24
CA GLU A 51 11.46 -0.01 -6.81
C GLU A 51 10.32 -1.01 -6.55
N ILE A 52 10.10 -1.37 -5.29
CA ILE A 52 9.07 -2.30 -4.85
C ILE A 52 8.11 -1.55 -3.95
N CYS A 53 6.80 -1.76 -4.14
CA CYS A 53 5.82 -1.23 -3.20
C CYS A 53 5.81 -2.06 -1.91
N CYS A 54 6.35 -1.50 -0.83
CA CYS A 54 6.48 -2.17 0.46
C CYS A 54 5.53 -1.57 1.49
N GLY A 55 4.72 -2.40 2.13
CA GLY A 55 3.99 -2.07 3.35
C GLY A 55 4.75 -2.51 4.60
N THR A 56 4.87 -1.65 5.60
CA THR A 56 5.43 -1.99 6.91
C THR A 56 4.29 -2.42 7.83
N PHE A 57 4.30 -3.67 8.25
CA PHE A 57 3.27 -4.32 9.07
C PHE A 57 3.86 -4.68 10.44
N ASN A 58 3.22 -4.21 11.51
CA ASN A 58 3.69 -4.43 12.89
C ASN A 58 3.11 -5.70 13.55
N GLY A 59 2.43 -6.56 12.77
CA GLY A 59 1.74 -7.75 13.25
C GLY A 59 0.24 -7.54 13.50
N GLN A 60 -0.21 -6.28 13.55
CA GLN A 60 -1.62 -5.92 13.73
C GLN A 60 -2.10 -5.00 12.61
N ASP A 61 -1.35 -3.92 12.35
CA ASP A 61 -1.72 -2.85 11.42
C ASP A 61 -0.53 -2.47 10.52
N TYR A 62 -0.84 -1.81 9.41
CA TYR A 62 0.17 -1.17 8.57
C TYR A 62 0.52 0.20 9.13
N THR A 63 1.82 0.49 9.23
CA THR A 63 2.32 1.79 9.71
C THR A 63 2.78 2.69 8.57
N GLU A 64 3.10 2.13 7.41
CA GLU A 64 3.55 2.86 6.23
C GLU A 64 3.40 1.98 4.97
N VAL A 65 3.06 2.56 3.82
CA VAL A 65 3.19 1.89 2.51
C VAL A 65 3.91 2.83 1.55
N SER A 66 5.10 2.43 1.11
CA SER A 66 5.98 3.27 0.28
C SER A 66 6.83 2.47 -0.71
N CYS A 67 7.22 3.12 -1.81
CA CYS A 67 8.21 2.59 -2.74
C CYS A 67 9.57 2.51 -2.04
N ARG A 68 10.19 1.33 -2.10
CA ARG A 68 11.53 1.10 -1.54
C ARG A 68 12.34 0.21 -2.47
N PRO A 69 13.68 0.33 -2.50
CA PRO A 69 14.52 -0.55 -3.30
C PRO A 69 14.41 -2.03 -2.92
N THR A 70 14.09 -2.33 -1.65
CA THR A 70 13.89 -3.70 -1.16
C THR A 70 12.87 -3.72 -0.01
N CYS A 71 12.13 -4.82 0.13
CA CYS A 71 11.25 -5.07 1.28
C CYS A 71 11.88 -6.03 2.32
N GLN A 72 13.19 -5.96 2.56
CA GLN A 72 13.92 -6.98 3.33
C GLN A 72 13.82 -6.92 4.87
N ASN A 73 13.12 -5.93 5.45
CA ASN A 73 12.98 -5.86 6.90
C ASN A 73 11.89 -6.81 7.41
N GLN A 74 12.09 -7.39 8.59
CA GLN A 74 11.04 -8.15 9.29
C GLN A 74 9.78 -7.28 9.43
N GLY A 75 8.64 -7.81 9.01
CA GLY A 75 7.36 -7.09 9.02
C GLY A 75 7.05 -6.32 7.74
N ASN A 76 7.92 -6.32 6.72
CA ASN A 76 7.53 -5.77 5.43
C ASN A 76 6.73 -6.79 4.60
N ILE A 77 5.70 -6.29 3.92
CA ILE A 77 4.85 -7.04 2.99
C ILE A 77 4.91 -6.35 1.63
N ILE A 78 5.01 -7.11 0.55
CA ILE A 78 5.03 -6.56 -0.81
C ILE A 78 3.59 -6.37 -1.28
N LEU A 79 3.26 -5.18 -1.79
CA LEU A 79 2.02 -4.95 -2.51
C LEU A 79 2.23 -5.27 -3.99
N CYS A 80 1.29 -6.01 -4.57
CA CYS A 80 1.44 -6.60 -5.90
C CYS A 80 0.46 -6.07 -6.94
N ASP A 81 -0.59 -5.34 -6.54
CA ASP A 81 -1.65 -4.82 -7.43
C ASP A 81 -2.22 -5.83 -8.45
N GLY A 82 -2.21 -7.12 -8.10
CA GLY A 82 -2.69 -8.19 -8.98
C GLY A 82 -1.64 -8.77 -9.92
N ASP A 83 -0.41 -8.26 -9.94
CA ASP A 83 0.71 -8.87 -10.67
C ASP A 83 1.38 -9.97 -9.84
N PRO A 84 1.18 -11.26 -10.17
CA PRO A 84 1.79 -12.36 -9.43
C PRO A 84 3.31 -12.45 -9.62
N ASN A 85 3.88 -11.80 -10.64
CA ASN A 85 5.33 -11.85 -10.90
C ASN A 85 6.15 -11.00 -9.91
N VAL A 86 5.47 -10.12 -9.16
CA VAL A 86 6.07 -9.27 -8.13
C VAL A 86 6.35 -10.07 -6.86
N CYS A 87 5.58 -11.14 -6.64
CA CYS A 87 5.66 -11.91 -5.42
C CYS A 87 6.89 -12.84 -5.37
N PRO A 88 7.48 -13.02 -4.19
CA PRO A 88 8.54 -14.00 -4.00
C PRO A 88 8.09 -15.41 -4.37
N PRO A 89 9.03 -16.33 -4.65
CA PRO A 89 8.70 -17.73 -4.89
C PRO A 89 7.88 -18.32 -3.74
N ASN A 90 6.76 -18.95 -4.08
CA ASN A 90 5.76 -19.57 -3.19
C ASN A 90 4.75 -18.62 -2.52
N ASP A 91 4.79 -17.33 -2.83
CA ASP A 91 3.76 -16.38 -2.42
C ASP A 91 2.77 -16.14 -3.57
N ASP A 92 1.50 -15.94 -3.23
CA ASP A 92 0.45 -15.54 -4.17
C ASP A 92 0.05 -14.08 -3.93
N CYS A 93 -0.36 -13.39 -4.99
CA CYS A 93 -0.91 -12.04 -4.89
C CYS A 93 -2.38 -12.10 -4.43
N LEU A 94 -2.63 -11.86 -3.14
CA LEU A 94 -3.93 -12.08 -2.51
C LEU A 94 -4.48 -10.83 -1.79
N PRO A 95 -5.82 -10.71 -1.60
CA PRO A 95 -6.41 -9.55 -0.94
C PRO A 95 -5.93 -9.34 0.49
N SER A 96 -5.34 -8.19 0.80
CA SER A 96 -4.93 -7.85 2.16
C SER A 96 -6.13 -7.92 3.12
N GLN A 97 -5.92 -8.51 4.30
CA GLN A 97 -6.96 -8.61 5.34
C GLN A 97 -7.12 -7.31 6.15
N VAL A 98 -6.15 -6.39 6.05
CA VAL A 98 -6.09 -5.15 6.84
C VAL A 98 -6.31 -3.94 5.93
N LEU A 99 -5.52 -3.82 4.86
CA LEU A 99 -5.75 -2.85 3.79
C LEU A 99 -6.86 -3.32 2.85
N GLY A 100 -8.10 -2.89 3.12
CA GLY A 100 -9.24 -3.20 2.26
C GLY A 100 -9.06 -2.66 0.84
N GLY A 101 -9.20 -3.53 -0.17
CA GLY A 101 -9.04 -3.16 -1.58
C GLY A 101 -7.62 -3.29 -2.13
N TYR A 102 -6.63 -3.64 -1.30
CA TYR A 102 -5.24 -3.82 -1.71
C TYR A 102 -4.88 -5.30 -1.84
N LEU A 103 -3.93 -5.60 -2.72
CA LEU A 103 -3.40 -6.95 -2.94
C LEU A 103 -1.95 -7.02 -2.47
N VAL A 104 -1.62 -8.08 -1.75
CA VAL A 104 -0.32 -8.30 -1.13
C VAL A 104 0.19 -9.72 -1.36
N CYS A 105 1.51 -9.88 -1.42
CA CYS A 105 2.18 -11.17 -1.53
C CYS A 105 2.17 -11.90 -0.18
N ARG A 106 1.67 -13.14 -0.17
CA ARG A 106 1.61 -14.02 1.01
C ARG A 106 1.26 -15.47 0.66
#